data_AF-A0A2B4SFN4-F1
#
_entry.id   AF-A0A2B4SFN4-F1
#
_cell.length_a   1.000
_cell.length_b   1.000
_cell.length_c   1.000
_cell.angle_alpha   90.00
_cell.angle_beta   90.00
_cell.angle_gamma   90.00
#
_symmetry.space_group_name_H-M   'P 1'
#
loop_
_entity.id
_entity.type
_entity.pdbx_description
1 polymer ?
#
loop_
_entity_poly.entity_id
_entity_poly.type
_entity_poly.pdbx_seq_one_letter_code
_entity_poly.pdbx_strand_id
1 'polypeptide(L)'
;MRAVEVASREKGASSWLTVIPMKDLGYNLSKREFRVAIKIRYGWEIADLPKTCACGDFFDVDHAMICRRGGFVIQHHNELQDLEADLLRIVSSDVKVKPILQQITGETLNRSTNRAPDARLDIHARGFWERQRSALFDVRVCHPNAKSYREKTPEQVYRQHESEKKGQYANRVMEVKQGTFMPLIFSITGGMGTECKIYHKRLADIENNIDDDEED
;
A
#
# COMPACT_ATOMS: atom_id res chain seq x y z
N MET A 1 -4.56 14.14 -19.83
CA MET A 1 -5.14 15.04 -18.82
C MET A 1 -5.27 14.38 -17.45
N ARG A 2 -5.83 13.16 -17.33
CA ARG A 2 -5.93 12.41 -16.06
C ARG A 2 -4.60 12.26 -15.28
N ALA A 3 -3.51 11.86 -15.94
CA ALA A 3 -2.22 11.69 -15.25
C ALA A 3 -1.73 12.98 -14.56
N VAL A 4 -1.87 14.13 -15.24
CA VAL A 4 -1.55 15.47 -14.68
C VAL A 4 -2.47 15.81 -13.51
N GLU A 5 -3.76 15.49 -13.62
CA GLU A 5 -4.74 15.74 -12.57
C GLU A 5 -4.43 14.93 -11.31
N VAL A 6 -4.21 13.62 -11.45
CA VAL A 6 -3.82 12.73 -10.36
C VAL A 6 -2.51 13.21 -9.72
N ALA A 7 -1.49 13.49 -10.53
CA ALA A 7 -0.20 13.96 -10.06
C ALA A 7 -0.26 15.29 -9.29
N SER A 8 -1.15 16.21 -9.68
CA SER A 8 -1.23 17.55 -9.07
C SER A 8 -2.18 17.65 -7.88
N ARG A 9 -3.22 16.80 -7.80
CA ARG A 9 -4.26 16.90 -6.76
C ARG A 9 -4.01 15.99 -5.56
N GLU A 10 -3.23 14.93 -5.72
CA GLU A 10 -2.99 13.99 -4.64
C GLU A 10 -1.91 14.47 -3.67
N LYS A 11 -2.31 14.66 -2.40
CA LYS A 11 -1.35 14.91 -1.31
C LYS A 11 -0.36 13.74 -1.24
N GLY A 12 0.94 14.06 -1.22
CA GLY A 12 2.03 13.09 -1.21
C GLY A 12 2.61 12.78 -2.60
N ALA A 13 1.83 12.97 -3.68
CA ALA A 13 2.28 12.60 -5.02
C ALA A 13 3.50 13.39 -5.51
N SER A 14 3.70 14.61 -5.01
CA SER A 14 4.82 15.47 -5.37
C SER A 14 5.99 15.41 -4.39
N SER A 15 5.87 14.71 -3.26
CA SER A 15 6.88 14.78 -2.18
C SER A 15 8.27 14.37 -2.67
N TRP A 16 8.36 13.34 -3.50
CA TRP A 16 9.62 12.85 -4.07
C TRP A 16 10.36 13.89 -4.95
N LEU A 17 9.70 14.97 -5.38
CA LEU A 17 10.30 16.06 -6.16
C LEU A 17 10.96 17.13 -5.29
N THR A 18 10.54 17.23 -4.03
CA THR A 18 10.94 18.33 -3.12
C THR A 18 11.79 17.85 -1.95
N VAL A 19 11.80 16.54 -1.67
CA VAL A 19 12.63 15.95 -0.61
C VAL A 19 14.10 15.90 -1.03
N ILE A 20 14.98 15.99 -0.02
CA ILE A 20 16.42 15.81 -0.21
C ILE A 20 16.67 14.31 -0.49
N PRO A 21 17.34 13.94 -1.58
CA PRO A 21 17.67 12.54 -1.86
C PRO A 21 18.65 11.99 -0.80
N MET A 22 18.17 11.10 0.07
CA MET A 22 18.98 10.48 1.13
C MET A 22 19.63 9.20 0.61
N LYS A 23 20.93 9.30 0.28
CA LYS A 23 21.71 8.18 -0.27
C LYS A 23 21.83 7.00 0.71
N ASP A 24 22.01 7.30 2.00
CA ASP A 24 22.22 6.27 3.03
C ASP A 24 20.97 5.42 3.27
N LEU A 25 19.79 5.92 2.88
CA LEU A 25 18.52 5.20 2.91
C LEU A 25 18.14 4.62 1.53
N GLY A 26 19.01 4.74 0.53
CA GLY A 26 18.74 4.24 -0.83
C GLY A 26 17.72 5.07 -1.62
N TYR A 27 17.35 6.26 -1.17
CA TYR A 27 16.33 7.11 -1.81
C TYR A 27 16.88 8.03 -2.91
N ASN A 28 18.11 7.77 -3.39
CA ASN A 28 18.72 8.52 -4.47
C ASN A 28 18.39 7.89 -5.84
N LEU A 29 17.72 8.67 -6.69
CA LEU A 29 17.49 8.27 -8.09
C LEU A 29 18.67 8.68 -8.97
N SER A 30 19.07 7.79 -9.88
CA SER A 30 19.96 8.14 -10.98
C SER A 30 19.31 9.14 -11.94
N LYS A 31 20.12 9.79 -12.78
CA LYS A 31 19.61 10.71 -13.83
C LYS A 31 18.58 10.03 -14.74
N ARG A 32 18.73 8.73 -15.01
CA ARG A 32 17.81 7.95 -15.85
C ARG A 32 16.50 7.70 -15.10
N GLU A 33 16.57 7.20 -13.87
CA GLU A 33 15.39 6.90 -13.06
C GLU A 33 14.55 8.15 -12.79
N PHE A 34 15.17 9.27 -12.44
CA PHE A 34 14.45 10.52 -12.23
C PHE A 34 13.69 10.97 -13.48
N ARG A 35 14.35 10.94 -14.67
CA ARG A 35 13.70 11.30 -15.94
C ARG A 35 12.56 10.34 -16.30
N VAL A 36 12.74 9.05 -16.05
CA VAL A 36 11.71 8.02 -16.27
C VAL A 36 10.53 8.25 -15.33
N ALA A 37 10.77 8.52 -14.05
CA ALA A 37 9.73 8.80 -13.06
C ALA A 37 8.91 10.05 -13.43
N ILE A 38 9.55 11.12 -13.91
CA ILE A 38 8.87 12.30 -14.45
C ILE A 38 7.97 11.94 -15.64
N LYS A 39 8.47 11.12 -16.58
CA LYS A 39 7.69 10.69 -17.73
C LYS A 39 6.48 9.85 -17.32
N ILE A 40 6.67 8.90 -16.41
CA ILE A 40 5.58 8.07 -15.84
C ILE A 40 4.53 8.97 -15.19
N ARG A 41 4.96 9.92 -14.36
CA ARG A 41 4.09 10.87 -13.67
C ARG A 41 3.16 11.63 -14.62
N TYR A 42 3.70 12.13 -15.74
CA TYR A 42 2.92 12.92 -16.69
C TYR A 42 2.31 12.09 -17.82
N GLY A 43 2.52 10.78 -17.84
CA GLY A 43 2.10 9.90 -18.94
C GLY A 43 2.79 10.24 -20.26
N TRP A 44 4.04 10.71 -20.21
CA TRP A 44 4.86 10.99 -21.38
C TRP A 44 5.51 9.72 -21.91
N GLU A 45 5.80 9.71 -23.21
CA GLU A 45 6.44 8.59 -23.88
C GLU A 45 7.86 8.34 -23.35
N ILE A 46 8.15 7.07 -23.07
CA ILE A 46 9.45 6.59 -22.64
C ILE A 46 10.07 5.86 -23.81
N ALA A 47 11.19 6.39 -24.32
CA ALA A 47 11.97 5.75 -25.36
C ALA A 47 12.66 4.48 -24.84
N ASP A 48 12.98 3.58 -25.76
CA ASP A 48 13.80 2.38 -25.50
C ASP A 48 13.22 1.42 -24.45
N LEU A 49 11.89 1.36 -24.34
CA LEU A 49 11.23 0.31 -23.58
C LEU A 49 11.38 -1.04 -24.31
N PRO A 50 11.52 -2.16 -23.58
CA PRO A 50 11.33 -3.48 -24.16
C PRO A 50 9.99 -3.54 -24.90
N LYS A 51 9.93 -4.29 -26.01
CA LYS A 51 8.66 -4.46 -26.75
C LYS A 51 7.73 -5.49 -26.11
N THR A 52 8.30 -6.43 -25.35
CA THR A 52 7.59 -7.60 -24.83
C THR A 52 7.94 -7.80 -23.36
N CYS A 53 6.94 -8.06 -22.56
CA CYS A 53 7.05 -8.38 -21.14
C CYS A 53 7.46 -9.84 -20.94
N ALA A 54 8.01 -10.19 -19.77
CA ALA A 54 8.25 -11.58 -19.39
C ALA A 54 6.97 -12.45 -19.34
N CYS A 55 5.78 -11.84 -19.35
CA CYS A 55 4.51 -12.57 -19.49
C CYS A 55 4.13 -12.90 -20.94
N GLY A 56 4.79 -12.31 -21.94
CA GLY A 56 4.49 -12.47 -23.36
C GLY A 56 3.69 -11.31 -23.99
N ASP A 57 3.08 -10.43 -23.19
CA ASP A 57 2.30 -9.29 -23.69
C ASP A 57 3.18 -8.11 -24.12
N PHE A 58 2.58 -7.15 -24.82
CA PHE A 58 3.21 -5.87 -25.15
C PHE A 58 3.59 -5.10 -23.87
N PHE A 59 4.82 -4.59 -23.83
CA PHE A 59 5.33 -3.88 -22.65
C PHE A 59 5.18 -2.37 -22.82
N ASP A 60 4.20 -1.81 -22.13
CA ASP A 60 4.05 -0.38 -21.90
C ASP A 60 4.05 -0.06 -20.40
N VAL A 61 3.98 1.23 -20.07
CA VAL A 61 3.96 1.69 -18.67
C VAL A 61 2.76 1.12 -17.93
N ASP A 62 1.57 1.10 -18.54
CA ASP A 62 0.36 0.60 -17.88
C ASP A 62 0.49 -0.88 -17.54
N HIS A 63 1.00 -1.68 -18.48
CA HIS A 63 1.27 -3.10 -18.30
C HIS A 63 2.33 -3.34 -17.23
N ALA A 64 3.42 -2.57 -17.24
CA ALA A 64 4.48 -2.67 -16.24
C ALA A 64 3.94 -2.45 -14.81
N MET A 65 2.91 -1.63 -14.63
CA MET A 65 2.34 -1.32 -13.31
C MET A 65 1.32 -2.36 -12.80
N ILE A 66 0.83 -3.26 -13.66
CA ILE A 66 -0.23 -4.23 -13.29
C ILE A 66 0.18 -5.69 -13.49
N CYS A 67 1.22 -5.96 -14.28
CA CYS A 67 1.63 -7.31 -14.61
C CYS A 67 2.22 -8.03 -13.38
N ARG A 68 1.62 -9.16 -13.01
CA ARG A 68 2.06 -9.98 -11.87
C ARG A 68 3.29 -10.85 -12.17
N ARG A 69 3.69 -10.97 -13.43
CA ARG A 69 4.79 -11.87 -13.84
C ARG A 69 6.07 -11.12 -14.20
N GLY A 70 5.95 -10.00 -14.91
CA GLY A 70 7.09 -9.19 -15.34
C GLY A 70 6.95 -7.70 -15.05
N GLY A 71 5.94 -7.30 -14.28
CA GLY A 71 5.73 -5.92 -13.86
C GLY A 71 6.17 -5.66 -12.42
N PHE A 72 5.97 -4.42 -11.97
CA PHE A 72 6.42 -3.91 -10.68
C PHE A 72 5.40 -4.06 -9.56
N VAL A 73 4.19 -4.55 -9.84
CA VAL A 73 3.10 -4.59 -8.85
C VAL A 73 3.46 -5.40 -7.60
N ILE A 74 4.14 -6.53 -7.76
CA ILE A 74 4.57 -7.38 -6.63
C ILE A 74 5.72 -6.72 -5.87
N GLN A 75 6.66 -6.12 -6.60
CA GLN A 75 7.81 -5.42 -6.00
C GLN A 75 7.34 -4.25 -5.15
N HIS A 76 6.53 -3.34 -5.70
CA HIS A 76 5.98 -2.20 -4.96
C HIS A 76 5.15 -2.64 -3.76
N HIS A 77 4.39 -3.74 -3.88
CA HIS A 77 3.63 -4.30 -2.75
C HIS A 77 4.56 -4.74 -1.63
N ASN A 78 5.58 -5.55 -1.93
CA ASN A 78 6.51 -6.06 -0.92
C ASN A 78 7.32 -4.92 -0.29
N GLU A 79 7.82 -3.98 -1.09
CA GLU A 79 8.58 -2.82 -0.57
C GLU A 79 7.74 -1.98 0.40
N LEU A 80 6.47 -1.69 0.06
CA LEU A 80 5.58 -0.98 0.97
C LEU A 80 5.20 -1.83 2.18
N GLN A 81 4.95 -3.12 2.03
CA GLN A 81 4.68 -4.00 3.16
C GLN A 81 5.84 -4.02 4.16
N ASP A 82 7.06 -4.14 3.68
CA ASP A 82 8.25 -4.20 4.53
C ASP A 82 8.50 -2.84 5.20
N LEU A 83 8.37 -1.74 4.45
CA LEU A 83 8.46 -0.38 4.99
C LEU A 83 7.43 -0.13 6.10
N GLU A 84 6.16 -0.44 5.85
CA GLU A 84 5.11 -0.24 6.85
C GLU A 84 5.31 -1.11 8.09
N ALA A 85 5.84 -2.32 7.93
CA ALA A 85 6.19 -3.17 9.05
C ALA A 85 7.36 -2.61 9.85
N ASP A 86 8.37 -2.03 9.20
CA ASP A 86 9.49 -1.36 9.85
C ASP A 86 9.04 -0.13 10.64
N LEU A 87 8.18 0.71 10.05
CA LEU A 87 7.58 1.85 10.76
C LEU A 87 6.77 1.40 11.97
N LEU A 88 6.00 0.31 11.84
CA LEU A 88 5.25 -0.24 12.98
C LEU A 88 6.14 -0.77 14.09
N ARG A 89 7.34 -1.29 13.79
CA ARG A 89 8.27 -1.78 14.81
C ARG A 89 8.81 -0.68 15.71
N ILE A 90 8.83 0.56 15.23
CA ILE A 90 9.20 1.73 16.04
C ILE A 90 8.16 1.96 17.14
N VAL A 91 6.87 1.80 16.81
CA VAL A 91 5.75 2.18 17.69
C VAL A 91 5.01 1.00 18.34
N SER A 92 5.37 -0.25 18.03
CA SER A 92 4.66 -1.46 18.48
C SER A 92 5.60 -2.63 18.74
N SER A 93 5.32 -3.39 19.80
CA SER A 93 6.22 -4.45 20.32
C SER A 93 5.99 -5.87 19.74
N ASP A 94 4.87 -6.15 19.07
CA ASP A 94 4.57 -7.46 18.46
C ASP A 94 4.13 -7.27 17.01
N VAL A 95 5.13 -7.01 16.14
CA VAL A 95 4.93 -6.81 14.70
C VAL A 95 5.35 -8.06 13.92
N LYS A 96 4.45 -8.57 13.07
CA LYS A 96 4.67 -9.75 12.23
C LYS A 96 4.33 -9.45 10.77
N VAL A 97 5.22 -9.86 9.87
CA VAL A 97 5.00 -9.79 8.42
C VAL A 97 4.41 -11.11 7.92
N LYS A 98 3.43 -11.04 7.04
CA LYS A 98 2.71 -12.17 6.46
C LYS A 98 2.14 -13.17 7.50
N PRO A 99 1.50 -12.73 8.60
CA PRO A 99 0.93 -13.62 9.60
C PRO A 99 -0.16 -14.52 9.00
N ILE A 100 -0.13 -15.81 9.36
CA ILE A 100 -1.22 -16.74 9.06
C ILE A 100 -2.44 -16.38 9.91
N LEU A 101 -3.61 -16.31 9.29
CA LEU A 101 -4.87 -16.11 9.98
C LEU A 101 -5.28 -17.39 10.71
N GLN A 102 -5.82 -17.24 11.92
CA GLN A 102 -6.37 -18.36 12.68
C GLN A 102 -7.42 -19.13 11.88
N GLN A 103 -7.48 -20.44 12.11
CA GLN A 103 -8.44 -21.31 11.45
C GLN A 103 -9.86 -20.96 11.87
N ILE A 104 -10.79 -21.14 10.94
CA ILE A 104 -12.22 -20.96 11.17
C ILE A 104 -12.73 -22.26 11.79
N THR A 105 -13.35 -22.18 12.96
CA THR A 105 -13.80 -23.33 13.76
C THR A 105 -15.33 -23.44 13.90
N GLY A 106 -16.07 -22.43 13.43
CA GLY A 106 -17.53 -22.43 13.47
C GLY A 106 -18.17 -21.04 13.29
N GLU A 107 -17.34 -20.01 13.08
CA GLU A 107 -17.74 -18.62 12.96
C GLU A 107 -18.55 -18.41 11.67
N THR A 108 -19.64 -17.65 11.78
CA THR A 108 -20.45 -17.29 10.62
C THR A 108 -19.80 -16.12 9.89
N LEU A 109 -19.25 -16.38 8.71
CA LEU A 109 -18.57 -15.36 7.92
C LEU A 109 -19.37 -14.92 6.69
N ASN A 110 -19.21 -13.66 6.30
CA ASN A 110 -19.77 -13.09 5.09
C ASN A 110 -19.34 -13.86 3.82
N ARG A 111 -20.18 -13.83 2.77
CA ARG A 111 -19.95 -14.58 1.52
C ARG A 111 -18.62 -14.26 0.84
N SER A 112 -18.21 -13.00 0.87
CA SER A 112 -16.98 -12.50 0.22
C SER A 112 -15.71 -12.74 1.04
N THR A 113 -15.83 -13.23 2.27
CA THR A 113 -14.70 -13.41 3.18
C THR A 113 -13.81 -14.56 2.74
N ASN A 114 -12.49 -14.34 2.79
CA ASN A 114 -11.50 -15.34 2.47
C ASN A 114 -11.44 -16.41 3.57
N ARG A 115 -11.91 -17.62 3.23
CA ARG A 115 -11.97 -18.78 4.14
C ARG A 115 -10.79 -19.74 3.97
N ALA A 116 -9.78 -19.41 3.17
CA ALA A 116 -8.64 -20.29 2.97
C ALA A 116 -7.91 -20.54 4.31
N PRO A 117 -7.56 -21.80 4.63
CA PRO A 117 -6.93 -22.13 5.91
C PRO A 117 -5.53 -21.51 6.05
N ASP A 118 -4.85 -21.28 4.94
CA ASP A 118 -3.53 -20.67 4.84
C ASP A 118 -3.58 -19.16 4.51
N ALA A 119 -4.77 -18.52 4.62
CA ALA A 119 -4.90 -17.09 4.35
C ALA A 119 -3.94 -16.28 5.23
N ARG A 120 -3.26 -15.33 4.60
CA ARG A 120 -2.33 -14.40 5.25
C ARG A 120 -2.79 -12.98 5.02
N LEU A 121 -2.54 -12.13 6.01
CA LEU A 121 -2.56 -10.68 5.84
C LEU A 121 -1.14 -10.17 5.77
N ASP A 122 -0.94 -8.94 5.34
CA ASP A 122 0.40 -8.43 5.11
C ASP A 122 1.15 -8.12 6.40
N ILE A 123 0.49 -7.51 7.39
CA ILE A 123 1.13 -7.06 8.63
C ILE A 123 0.20 -7.29 9.81
N HIS A 124 0.75 -7.68 10.95
CA HIS A 124 0.11 -7.66 12.25
C HIS A 124 0.93 -6.80 13.20
N ALA A 125 0.26 -6.00 14.03
CA ALA A 125 0.85 -5.24 15.12
C ALA A 125 -0.06 -5.31 16.35
N ARG A 126 0.49 -5.40 17.55
CA ARG A 126 -0.30 -5.38 18.80
C ARG A 126 -0.24 -4.01 19.45
N GLY A 127 -1.39 -3.51 19.92
CA GLY A 127 -1.44 -2.25 20.67
C GLY A 127 -1.59 -0.99 19.82
N PHE A 128 -1.56 -1.10 18.48
CA PHE A 128 -1.53 0.06 17.58
C PHE A 128 -2.80 0.94 17.69
N TRP A 129 -3.97 0.32 17.65
CA TRP A 129 -5.26 1.01 17.80
C TRP A 129 -5.74 1.03 19.25
N GLU A 130 -5.71 -0.12 19.91
CA GLU A 130 -6.16 -0.31 21.29
C GLU A 130 -5.11 -1.11 22.03
N ARG A 131 -4.84 -0.77 23.30
CA ARG A 131 -3.84 -1.45 24.14
C ARG A 131 -4.06 -2.97 24.10
N GLN A 132 -2.99 -3.72 23.85
CA GLN A 132 -2.98 -5.19 23.78
C GLN A 132 -3.83 -5.85 22.67
N ARG A 133 -4.64 -5.09 21.92
CA ARG A 133 -5.45 -5.64 20.83
C ARG A 133 -4.62 -5.80 19.56
N SER A 134 -4.91 -6.85 18.80
CA SER A 134 -4.26 -7.08 17.50
C SER A 134 -4.87 -6.19 16.43
N ALA A 135 -4.02 -5.44 15.73
CA ALA A 135 -4.31 -4.77 14.48
C ALA A 135 -3.70 -5.57 13.33
N LEU A 136 -4.47 -5.80 12.26
CA LEU A 136 -3.99 -6.43 11.04
C LEU A 136 -4.22 -5.52 9.85
N PHE A 137 -3.23 -5.50 8.97
CA PHE A 137 -3.19 -4.63 7.80
C PHE A 137 -2.95 -5.44 6.53
N ASP A 138 -3.50 -4.94 5.44
CA ASP A 138 -3.36 -5.55 4.12
C ASP A 138 -3.08 -4.46 3.10
N VAL A 139 -1.91 -4.53 2.50
CA VAL A 139 -1.39 -3.54 1.56
C VAL A 139 -2.00 -3.79 0.19
N ARG A 140 -2.22 -2.70 -0.54
CA ARG A 140 -2.48 -2.75 -1.97
C ARG A 140 -1.94 -1.51 -2.65
N VAL A 141 -1.22 -1.75 -3.75
CA VAL A 141 -0.79 -0.71 -4.67
C VAL A 141 -1.70 -0.72 -5.90
N CYS A 142 -2.24 0.44 -6.26
CA CYS A 142 -3.09 0.60 -7.44
C CYS A 142 -2.46 1.56 -8.47
N HIS A 143 -2.73 1.29 -9.75
CA HIS A 143 -2.43 2.19 -10.85
C HIS A 143 -3.67 3.06 -11.18
N PRO A 144 -3.74 4.32 -10.72
CA PRO A 144 -4.97 5.13 -10.82
C PRO A 144 -5.26 5.58 -12.26
N ASN A 145 -4.28 5.45 -13.17
CA ASN A 145 -4.43 5.78 -14.59
C ASN A 145 -4.81 4.56 -15.44
N ALA A 146 -5.00 3.37 -14.84
CA ALA A 146 -5.43 2.20 -15.57
C ALA A 146 -6.76 2.44 -16.30
N LYS A 147 -6.92 1.85 -17.49
CA LYS A 147 -8.10 2.04 -18.36
C LYS A 147 -9.43 1.74 -17.64
N SER A 148 -9.43 0.77 -16.73
CA SER A 148 -10.60 0.38 -15.92
C SER A 148 -11.09 1.46 -14.94
N TYR A 149 -10.27 2.48 -14.67
CA TYR A 149 -10.59 3.58 -13.75
C TYR A 149 -10.83 4.91 -14.45
N ARG A 150 -10.88 4.93 -15.79
CA ARG A 150 -10.98 6.17 -16.58
C ARG A 150 -12.12 7.09 -16.16
N GLU A 151 -13.24 6.51 -15.75
CA GLU A 151 -14.48 7.21 -15.34
C GLU A 151 -14.61 7.43 -13.82
N LYS A 152 -13.60 7.02 -13.04
CA LYS A 152 -13.61 7.13 -11.57
C LYS A 152 -12.63 8.19 -11.09
N THR A 153 -12.96 8.93 -10.04
CA THR A 153 -11.96 9.77 -9.35
C THR A 153 -10.99 8.88 -8.56
N PRO A 154 -9.77 9.35 -8.22
CA PRO A 154 -8.85 8.60 -7.37
C PRO A 154 -9.50 8.15 -6.05
N GLU A 155 -10.30 8.99 -5.43
CA GLU A 155 -11.01 8.68 -4.18
C GLU A 155 -12.02 7.53 -4.36
N GLN A 156 -12.72 7.48 -5.50
CA GLN A 156 -13.62 6.37 -5.81
C GLN A 156 -12.85 5.07 -6.02
N VAL A 157 -11.66 5.13 -6.63
CA VAL A 157 -10.77 3.96 -6.79
C VAL A 157 -10.29 3.46 -5.43
N TYR A 158 -9.85 4.37 -4.54
CA TYR A 158 -9.44 4.01 -3.18
C TYR A 158 -10.58 3.38 -2.38
N ARG A 159 -11.76 4.01 -2.34
CA ARG A 159 -12.93 3.45 -1.62
C ARG A 159 -13.33 2.08 -2.14
N GLN A 160 -13.26 1.87 -3.45
CA GLN A 160 -13.52 0.57 -4.05
C GLN A 160 -12.53 -0.47 -3.49
N HIS A 161 -11.23 -0.18 -3.52
CA HIS A 161 -10.20 -1.10 -3.05
C HIS A 161 -10.24 -1.35 -1.54
N GLU A 162 -10.50 -0.33 -0.73
CA GLU A 162 -10.73 -0.46 0.72
C GLU A 162 -11.92 -1.41 0.98
N SER A 163 -13.03 -1.21 0.27
CA SER A 163 -14.24 -2.03 0.40
C SER A 163 -14.02 -3.48 -0.02
N GLU A 164 -13.29 -3.71 -1.12
CA GLU A 164 -12.93 -5.05 -1.58
C GLU A 164 -12.10 -5.82 -0.54
N LYS A 165 -11.04 -5.18 0.00
CA LYS A 165 -10.18 -5.80 1.02
C LYS A 165 -10.93 -6.05 2.33
N LYS A 166 -11.77 -5.10 2.77
CA LYS A 166 -12.63 -5.29 3.95
C LYS A 166 -13.60 -6.44 3.79
N GLY A 167 -14.25 -6.55 2.63
CA GLY A 167 -15.13 -7.67 2.33
C GLY A 167 -14.41 -9.03 2.42
N GLN A 168 -13.15 -9.06 2.01
CA GLN A 168 -12.31 -10.26 2.05
C GLN A 168 -11.86 -10.63 3.47
N TYR A 169 -11.52 -9.68 4.33
CA TYR A 169 -10.78 -10.00 5.56
C TYR A 169 -11.37 -9.48 6.86
N ALA A 170 -12.09 -8.36 6.85
CA ALA A 170 -12.48 -7.67 8.08
C ALA A 170 -13.30 -8.59 9.00
N ASN A 171 -14.32 -9.25 8.45
CA ASN A 171 -15.20 -10.11 9.24
C ASN A 171 -14.46 -11.31 9.84
N ARG A 172 -13.55 -11.96 9.10
CA ARG A 172 -12.71 -13.04 9.68
C ARG A 172 -11.80 -12.53 10.80
N VAL A 173 -11.18 -11.35 10.62
CA VAL A 173 -10.30 -10.76 11.64
C VAL A 173 -11.08 -10.44 12.93
N MET A 174 -12.30 -9.91 12.80
CA MET A 174 -13.14 -9.56 13.93
C MET A 174 -13.69 -10.81 14.64
N GLU A 175 -14.30 -11.74 13.91
CA GLU A 175 -14.96 -12.91 14.53
C GLU A 175 -13.97 -13.94 15.08
N VAL A 176 -12.89 -14.22 14.34
CA VAL A 176 -11.95 -15.29 14.71
C VAL A 176 -10.85 -14.78 15.62
N LYS A 177 -10.18 -13.68 15.25
CA LYS A 177 -9.01 -13.16 15.97
C LYS A 177 -9.36 -12.10 17.01
N GLN A 178 -10.60 -11.60 17.03
CA GLN A 178 -11.04 -10.51 17.91
C GLN A 178 -10.17 -9.23 17.74
N GLY A 179 -9.60 -9.06 16.56
CA GLY A 179 -8.72 -7.95 16.20
C GLY A 179 -9.43 -6.87 15.39
N THR A 180 -8.67 -5.85 15.00
CA THR A 180 -9.09 -4.82 14.05
C THR A 180 -8.43 -5.06 12.69
N PHE A 181 -9.14 -4.74 11.61
CA PHE A 181 -8.61 -4.84 10.25
C PHE A 181 -8.64 -3.48 9.55
N MET A 182 -7.54 -3.11 8.89
CA MET A 182 -7.49 -1.91 8.07
C MET A 182 -6.69 -2.13 6.78
N PRO A 183 -7.28 -1.95 5.58
CA PRO A 183 -6.54 -1.95 4.33
C PRO A 183 -5.67 -0.70 4.19
N LEU A 184 -4.43 -0.88 3.73
CA LEU A 184 -3.51 0.20 3.40
C LEU A 184 -3.43 0.33 1.87
N ILE A 185 -4.22 1.25 1.32
CA ILE A 185 -4.30 1.48 -0.13
C ILE A 185 -3.36 2.62 -0.52
N PHE A 186 -2.44 2.32 -1.44
CA PHE A 186 -1.51 3.26 -2.03
C PHE A 186 -1.71 3.33 -3.54
N SER A 187 -1.43 4.49 -4.11
CA SER A 187 -1.26 4.63 -5.55
C SER A 187 0.23 4.69 -5.91
N ILE A 188 0.58 4.15 -7.07
CA ILE A 188 1.93 4.31 -7.65
C ILE A 188 2.33 5.78 -7.86
N THR A 189 1.37 6.70 -7.87
CA THR A 189 1.63 8.15 -7.99
C THR A 189 2.00 8.81 -6.66
N GLY A 190 1.99 8.07 -5.54
CA GLY A 190 2.24 8.60 -4.20
C GLY A 190 0.99 9.04 -3.43
N GLY A 191 -0.19 8.71 -3.95
CA GLY A 191 -1.47 8.92 -3.26
C GLY A 191 -1.79 7.81 -2.24
N MET A 192 -2.61 8.14 -1.25
CA MET A 192 -3.08 7.21 -0.23
C MET A 192 -4.60 7.25 -0.09
N GLY A 193 -5.20 6.08 0.19
CA GLY A 193 -6.60 5.94 0.60
C GLY A 193 -6.90 6.65 1.92
N THR A 194 -8.19 6.79 2.25
CA THR A 194 -8.62 7.49 3.46
C THR A 194 -8.14 6.77 4.70
N GLU A 195 -8.27 5.44 4.75
CA GLU A 195 -7.87 4.66 5.92
C GLU A 195 -6.36 4.62 6.09
N CYS A 196 -5.63 4.51 4.97
CA CYS A 196 -4.18 4.59 4.96
C CYS A 196 -3.68 5.92 5.55
N LYS A 197 -4.35 7.05 5.26
CA LYS A 197 -4.03 8.35 5.86
C LYS A 197 -4.30 8.40 7.37
N ILE A 198 -5.40 7.78 7.82
CA ILE A 198 -5.73 7.70 9.26
C ILE A 198 -4.67 6.87 10.00
N TYR A 199 -4.27 5.75 9.41
CA TYR A 199 -3.18 4.91 9.90
C TYR A 199 -1.87 5.70 10.02
N HIS A 200 -1.43 6.40 8.98
CA HIS A 200 -0.18 7.19 9.02
C HIS A 200 -0.24 8.32 10.05
N LYS A 201 -1.41 8.97 10.19
CA LYS A 201 -1.60 9.97 11.24
C LYS A 201 -1.42 9.36 12.62
N ARG A 202 -2.05 8.21 12.89
CA ARG A 202 -1.91 7.50 14.17
C ARG A 202 -0.47 7.08 14.43
N LEU A 203 0.24 6.60 13.41
CA LEU A 203 1.64 6.21 13.51
C LEU A 203 2.50 7.39 13.98
N ALA A 204 2.39 8.53 13.31
CA ALA A 204 3.10 9.75 13.69
C ALA A 204 2.70 10.26 15.08
N ASP A 205 1.41 10.19 15.43
CA ASP A 205 0.93 10.59 16.75
C ASP A 205 1.53 9.72 17.87
N ILE A 206 1.82 8.42 17.64
CA ILE A 206 2.45 7.55 18.64
C ILE A 206 3.96 7.83 18.71
N GLU A 207 4.62 7.97 17.57
CA GLU A 207 6.06 8.26 17.48
C GLU A 207 6.43 9.52 18.27
N ASN A 208 5.70 10.63 18.08
CA ASN A 208 5.97 11.87 18.82
C ASN A 208 5.82 11.72 20.34
N ASN A 209 4.91 10.86 20.83
CA ASN A 209 4.76 10.65 22.27
C ASN A 209 5.90 9.77 22.85
N ILE A 210 6.57 8.97 22.02
CA ILE A 210 7.74 8.19 22.47
C ILE A 210 8.92 9.14 22.65
N ASP A 211 9.13 10.06 21.71
CA ASP A 211 10.20 11.05 21.79
C ASP A 211 10.04 11.94 23.05
N ASP A 212 8.81 12.35 23.37
CA ASP A 212 8.52 13.14 24.58
C ASP A 212 8.83 12.36 25.88
N ASP A 213 8.65 11.02 25.91
CA ASP A 213 8.92 10.19 27.09
C ASP A 213 10.43 9.86 27.27
N GLU A 214 11.26 10.02 26.23
CA GLU A 214 12.71 9.79 26.28
C GLU A 214 13.53 11.06 26.66
N GLU A 215 12.92 12.24 26.66
CA GLU A 215 13.56 13.51 27.05
C GLU A 215 13.45 13.87 28.56
N ASP A 216 12.69 13.09 29.35
CA ASP A 216 12.50 13.23 30.81
C ASP A 216 13.35 12.23 31.65
#